data_AF-A0A3M1I030-F1
#
_entry.id   AF-A0A3M1I030-F1
#
_cell.length_a   1.000
_cell.length_b   1.000
_cell.length_c   1.000
_cell.angle_alpha   90.00
_cell.angle_beta   90.00
_cell.angle_gamma   90.00
#
_symmetry.space_group_name_H-M   'P 1'
#
loop_
_entity.id
_entity.type
_entity.pdbx_description
1 polymer ?
#
loop_
_entity_poly.entity_id
_entity_poly.type
_entity_poly.pdbx_seq_one_letter_code
_entity_poly.pdbx_strand_id
1 'polypeptide(L)'
;MRRLAARLAPASLRQWAWLVEADASARPPKPPVNPAAPWLEVAEKLAVDEAPPKPIVRGRLLLALGVPPGPKMGQIIRKAYEAQLDGAFADEKGAIAWLSAHLLRNAGARRQNDSDAGDTDRG
;
A
#
# COMPACT_ATOMS: atom_id res chain seq x y z
N MET A 1 0.89 9.28 -4.50
CA MET A 1 0.74 8.60 -5.81
C MET A 1 0.40 7.13 -5.73
N ARG A 2 1.24 6.25 -5.15
CA ARG A 2 0.99 4.80 -5.12
C ARG A 2 -0.39 4.42 -4.54
N ARG A 3 -0.79 5.04 -3.41
CA ARG A 3 -2.12 4.85 -2.81
C ARG A 3 -3.26 5.32 -3.71
N LEU A 4 -3.07 6.39 -4.47
CA LEU A 4 -4.08 6.90 -5.40
C LEU A 4 -4.27 5.92 -6.56
N ALA A 5 -3.17 5.45 -7.18
CA ALA A 5 -3.21 4.41 -8.20
C ALA A 5 -3.93 3.14 -7.72
N ALA A 6 -3.66 2.70 -6.47
CA ALA A 6 -4.33 1.53 -5.90
C ALA A 6 -5.84 1.73 -5.68
N ARG A 7 -6.29 2.97 -5.43
CA ARG A 7 -7.71 3.29 -5.24
C ARG A 7 -8.47 3.46 -6.55
N LEU A 8 -7.79 3.87 -7.62
CA LEU A 8 -8.42 4.09 -8.93
C LEU A 8 -8.67 2.78 -9.67
N ALA A 9 -7.92 1.71 -9.37
CA ALA A 9 -8.04 0.43 -10.04
C ALA A 9 -9.51 -0.06 -10.12
N PRO A 10 -9.99 -0.49 -11.31
CA PRO A 10 -9.22 -0.80 -12.51
C PRO A 10 -8.85 0.40 -13.41
N ALA A 11 -9.30 1.62 -13.08
CA ALA A 11 -8.92 2.82 -13.81
C ALA A 11 -7.50 3.28 -13.49
N SER A 12 -6.85 3.97 -14.44
CA SER A 12 -5.47 4.45 -14.31
C SER A 12 -5.38 5.93 -13.94
N LEU A 13 -4.20 6.37 -13.47
CA LEU A 13 -3.95 7.80 -13.24
C LEU A 13 -3.99 8.60 -14.56
N ARG A 14 -3.66 7.96 -15.69
CA ARG A 14 -3.82 8.55 -17.03
C ARG A 14 -5.28 8.83 -17.37
N GLN A 15 -6.17 7.86 -17.11
CA GLN A 15 -7.61 8.05 -17.33
C GLN A 15 -8.20 9.12 -16.41
N TRP A 16 -7.74 9.18 -15.16
CA TRP A 16 -8.08 10.27 -14.25
C TRP A 16 -7.63 11.63 -14.81
N ALA A 17 -6.40 11.73 -15.32
CA ALA A 17 -5.88 12.97 -15.89
C ALA A 17 -6.69 13.45 -17.12
N TRP A 18 -7.13 12.52 -17.98
CA TRP A 18 -8.02 12.86 -19.11
C TRP A 18 -9.35 13.48 -18.63
N LEU A 19 -9.93 12.94 -17.55
CA LEU A 19 -11.16 13.51 -16.98
C LEU A 19 -10.93 14.92 -16.41
N VAL A 20 -9.80 15.13 -15.72
CA VAL A 20 -9.44 16.45 -15.16
C VAL A 20 -9.23 17.49 -16.28
N GLU A 21 -8.52 17.10 -17.35
CA GLU A 21 -8.30 17.97 -18.51
C GLU A 21 -9.61 18.32 -19.21
N ALA A 22 -10.51 17.35 -19.40
CA ALA A 22 -11.83 17.57 -20.00
C ALA A 22 -12.69 18.55 -19.18
N ASP A 23 -12.74 18.38 -17.86
CA ASP A 23 -13.48 19.28 -16.95
C ASP A 23 -12.90 20.71 -16.95
N ALA A 24 -11.56 20.83 -16.88
CA ALA A 24 -10.89 22.12 -16.88
C ALA A 24 -11.04 22.87 -18.22
N SER A 25 -11.08 22.14 -19.33
CA SER A 25 -11.14 22.69 -20.68
C SER A 25 -12.57 23.02 -21.15
N ALA A 26 -13.60 22.62 -20.40
CA ALA A 26 -15.00 22.86 -20.77
C ALA A 26 -15.47 24.33 -20.63
N ARG A 27 -14.62 25.25 -20.14
CA ARG A 27 -14.96 26.66 -19.91
C ARG A 27 -14.23 27.61 -20.89
N PRO A 28 -14.77 27.86 -22.10
CA PRO A 28 -14.24 28.87 -23.02
C PRO A 28 -14.27 30.27 -22.39
N PRO A 29 -13.38 31.21 -22.79
CA PRO A 29 -12.43 31.17 -23.91
C PRO A 29 -11.01 30.72 -23.54
N LYS A 30 -10.81 30.06 -22.39
CA LYS A 30 -9.46 29.70 -21.95
C LYS A 30 -8.86 28.58 -22.81
N PRO A 31 -7.54 28.62 -23.10
CA PRO A 31 -6.87 27.51 -23.75
C PRO A 31 -7.00 26.24 -22.89
N PRO A 32 -6.98 25.05 -23.53
CA PRO A 32 -6.98 23.79 -22.80
C PRO A 32 -5.79 23.75 -21.84
N VAL A 33 -6.06 23.34 -20.61
CA VAL A 33 -5.05 23.15 -19.57
C VAL A 33 -5.18 21.74 -19.04
N ASN A 34 -4.04 21.11 -18.73
CA ASN A 34 -4.00 19.84 -18.03
C ASN A 34 -3.46 20.06 -16.60
N PRO A 35 -4.34 20.36 -15.62
CA PRO A 35 -3.94 20.51 -14.22
C PRO A 35 -3.31 19.25 -13.61
N ALA A 36 -3.58 18.08 -14.19
CA ALA A 36 -3.06 16.81 -13.73
C ALA A 36 -1.63 16.51 -14.22
N ALA A 37 -1.06 17.29 -15.16
CA ALA A 37 0.25 17.02 -15.73
C ALA A 37 1.39 16.87 -14.69
N PRO A 38 1.53 17.73 -13.66
CA PRO A 38 2.56 17.55 -12.64
C PRO A 38 2.38 16.25 -11.84
N TRP A 39 1.14 15.80 -11.68
CA TRP A 39 0.82 14.55 -10.99
C TRP A 39 1.16 13.33 -11.85
N LEU A 40 0.97 13.41 -13.18
CA LEU A 40 1.39 12.37 -14.10
C LEU A 40 2.91 12.20 -14.12
N GLU A 41 3.69 13.29 -14.13
CA GLU A 41 5.16 13.19 -14.10
C GLU A 41 5.66 12.44 -12.86
N VAL A 42 5.04 12.67 -11.70
CA VAL A 42 5.39 11.93 -10.47
C VAL A 42 4.90 10.48 -10.56
N ALA A 43 3.75 10.22 -11.18
CA ALA A 43 3.25 8.86 -11.38
C ALA A 43 4.16 8.04 -12.31
N GLU A 44 4.62 8.61 -13.41
CA GLU A 44 5.54 8.00 -14.37
C GLU A 44 6.90 7.69 -13.73
N LYS A 45 7.47 8.63 -12.96
CA LYS A 45 8.71 8.40 -12.18
C LYS A 45 8.60 7.24 -11.20
N LEU A 46 7.40 6.94 -10.73
CA LEU A 46 7.12 5.84 -9.80
C LEU A 46 6.61 4.58 -10.51
N ALA A 47 6.46 4.62 -11.84
CA ALA A 47 5.86 3.58 -12.67
C ALA A 47 4.47 3.12 -12.18
N VAL A 48 3.62 4.09 -11.81
CA VAL A 48 2.24 3.84 -11.33
C VAL A 48 1.15 4.59 -12.11
N ASP A 49 1.51 5.20 -13.24
CA ASP A 49 0.60 5.96 -14.09
C ASP A 49 -0.47 5.07 -14.74
N GLU A 50 -0.09 3.87 -15.17
CA GLU A 50 -0.99 2.89 -15.80
C GLU A 50 -1.64 1.93 -14.80
N ALA A 51 -0.92 1.51 -13.75
CA ALA A 51 -1.40 0.52 -12.79
C ALA A 51 -0.74 0.67 -11.41
N PRO A 52 -1.39 0.26 -10.31
CA PRO A 52 -0.74 0.20 -9.02
C PRO A 52 0.44 -0.80 -8.98
N PRO A 53 1.41 -0.62 -8.07
CA PRO A 53 2.50 -1.56 -7.92
C PRO A 53 1.96 -2.93 -7.51
N LYS A 54 2.47 -4.00 -8.11
CA LYS A 54 2.05 -5.37 -7.76
C LYS A 54 2.50 -5.71 -6.33
N PRO A 55 1.69 -6.40 -5.51
CA PRO A 55 2.13 -6.86 -4.20
C PRO A 55 3.38 -7.74 -4.30
N ILE A 56 4.42 -7.36 -3.55
CA ILE A 56 5.67 -8.13 -3.44
C ILE A 56 5.46 -9.29 -2.46
N VAL A 57 4.89 -9.01 -1.29
CA VAL A 57 4.56 -10.05 -0.30
C VAL A 57 3.35 -10.84 -0.77
N ARG A 58 3.55 -12.14 -0.98
CA ARG A 58 2.52 -13.09 -1.40
C ARG A 58 2.52 -14.32 -0.50
N GLY A 59 1.50 -15.16 -0.63
CA GLY A 59 1.36 -16.39 0.15
C GLY A 59 2.62 -17.27 0.12
N ARG A 60 3.22 -17.46 -1.07
CA ARG A 60 4.44 -18.25 -1.23
C ARG A 60 5.63 -17.73 -0.42
N LEU A 61 5.83 -16.41 -0.36
CA LEU A 61 6.92 -15.81 0.42
C LEU A 61 6.71 -16.04 1.92
N LEU A 62 5.47 -15.88 2.40
CA LEU A 62 5.14 -16.12 3.80
C LEU A 62 5.27 -17.60 4.19
N LEU A 63 4.92 -18.53 3.30
CA LEU A 63 5.15 -19.97 3.51
C LEU A 63 6.65 -20.28 3.64
N ALA A 64 7.49 -19.67 2.80
CA ALA A 64 8.95 -19.83 2.89
C ALA A 64 9.52 -19.27 4.21
N LEU A 65 8.84 -18.29 4.82
CA LEU A 65 9.17 -17.74 6.14
C LEU A 65 8.52 -18.50 7.31
N GLY A 66 7.87 -19.64 7.05
CA GLY A 66 7.26 -20.48 8.08
C GLY A 66 5.93 -19.96 8.63
N VAL A 67 5.29 -19.00 7.96
CA VAL A 67 3.95 -18.51 8.36
C VAL A 67 2.89 -19.48 7.83
N PRO A 68 2.09 -20.13 8.71
CA PRO A 68 1.07 -21.09 8.28
C PRO A 68 -0.08 -20.40 7.54
N PRO A 69 -0.72 -21.08 6.58
CA PRO A 69 -1.89 -20.54 5.89
C PRO A 69 -3.06 -20.34 6.85
N GLY A 70 -3.79 -19.24 6.69
CA GLY A 70 -4.97 -18.92 7.49
C GLY A 70 -5.33 -17.43 7.48
N PRO A 71 -6.37 -17.00 8.23
CA PRO A 71 -6.85 -15.61 8.23
C PRO A 71 -5.77 -14.58 8.58
N LYS A 72 -4.85 -14.94 9.49
CA LYS A 72 -3.70 -14.11 9.88
C LYS A 72 -2.75 -13.84 8.72
N MET A 73 -2.58 -14.80 7.81
CA MET A 73 -1.74 -14.65 6.61
C MET A 73 -2.30 -13.55 5.71
N GLY A 74 -3.62 -13.55 5.45
CA GLY A 74 -4.27 -12.50 4.67
C GLY A 74 -4.11 -11.11 5.28
N GLN A 75 -4.21 -11.00 6.61
CA GLN A 75 -3.96 -9.75 7.33
C GLN A 75 -2.51 -9.26 7.16
N ILE A 76 -1.53 -10.16 7.22
CA ILE A 76 -0.11 -9.83 7.00
C ILE A 76 0.11 -9.35 5.57
N ILE A 77 -0.45 -10.05 4.57
CA ILE A 77 -0.35 -9.65 3.16
C ILE A 77 -0.91 -8.25 2.95
N ARG A 78 -2.10 -7.97 3.51
CA ARG A 78 -2.73 -6.64 3.42
C ARG A 78 -1.86 -5.55 4.04
N LYS A 79 -1.38 -5.76 5.27
CA LYS A 79 -0.51 -4.78 5.96
C LYS A 79 0.82 -4.57 5.22
N ALA A 80 1.39 -5.64 4.67
CA ALA A 80 2.61 -5.55 3.89
C ALA A 80 2.37 -4.74 2.60
N TYR A 81 1.23 -4.95 1.92
CA TYR A 81 0.91 -4.17 0.73
C TYR A 81 0.67 -2.69 1.06
N GLU A 82 0.00 -2.38 2.17
CA GLU A 82 -0.14 -0.99 2.65
C GLU A 82 1.24 -0.34 2.90
N ALA A 83 2.15 -1.05 3.57
CA ALA A 83 3.52 -0.58 3.78
C ALA A 83 4.32 -0.43 2.48
N GLN A 84 4.10 -1.29 1.49
CA GLN A 84 4.67 -1.16 0.15
C GLN A 84 4.18 0.12 -0.54
N LEU A 85 2.89 0.43 -0.43
CA LEU A 85 2.31 1.67 -0.98
C LEU A 85 2.87 2.93 -0.29
N ASP A 86 3.24 2.82 0.99
CA ASP A 86 3.94 3.87 1.74
C ASP A 86 5.43 3.99 1.40
N GLY A 87 5.97 3.05 0.62
CA GLY A 87 7.39 3.04 0.24
C GLY A 87 8.31 2.49 1.33
N ALA A 88 7.79 1.74 2.32
CA ALA A 88 8.60 1.11 3.36
C ALA A 88 9.59 0.07 2.80
N PHE A 89 9.29 -0.48 1.62
CA PHE A 89 10.17 -1.33 0.83
C PHE A 89 9.74 -1.31 -0.65
N ALA A 90 10.66 -1.67 -1.55
CA ALA A 90 10.43 -1.69 -2.99
C ALA A 90 10.83 -3.02 -3.67
N ASP A 91 11.45 -3.94 -2.93
CA ASP A 91 11.93 -5.22 -3.43
C ASP A 91 11.66 -6.35 -2.42
N GLU A 92 11.99 -7.58 -2.81
CA GLU A 92 11.77 -8.78 -1.99
C GLU A 92 12.64 -8.78 -0.73
N LYS A 93 13.90 -8.30 -0.82
CA LYS A 93 14.81 -8.21 0.32
C LYS A 93 14.27 -7.27 1.39
N GLY A 94 13.83 -6.07 1.00
CA GLY A 94 13.21 -5.10 1.88
C GLY A 94 11.88 -5.60 2.45
N ALA A 95 11.09 -6.33 1.65
CA ALA A 95 9.86 -6.95 2.11
C ALA A 95 10.11 -7.98 3.22
N ILE A 96 11.14 -8.83 3.08
CA ILE A 96 11.53 -9.81 4.11
C ILE A 96 11.98 -9.07 5.39
N ALA A 97 12.83 -8.05 5.28
CA ALA A 97 13.28 -7.27 6.43
C ALA A 97 12.10 -6.61 7.16
N TRP A 98 11.15 -6.04 6.41
CA TRP A 98 9.94 -5.45 6.97
C TRP A 98 9.07 -6.50 7.67
N LEU A 99 8.90 -7.68 7.08
CA LEU A 99 8.12 -8.78 7.66
C LEU A 99 8.71 -9.28 8.97
N SER A 100 10.02 -9.50 9.03
CA SER A 100 10.69 -9.90 10.27
C SER A 100 10.47 -8.87 11.39
N ALA A 101 10.63 -7.58 11.09
CA ALA A 101 10.38 -6.52 12.06
C ALA A 101 8.89 -6.44 12.48
N HIS A 102 7.97 -6.65 11.54
CA HIS A 102 6.53 -6.67 11.80
C HIS A 102 6.13 -7.83 12.73
N LEU A 103 6.66 -9.03 12.48
CA LEU A 103 6.38 -10.21 13.29
C LEU A 103 6.95 -10.07 14.71
N LEU A 104 8.16 -9.54 14.87
CA LEU A 104 8.76 -9.27 16.18
C LEU A 104 7.94 -8.29 17.01
N ARG A 105 7.48 -7.18 16.40
CA ARG A 105 6.62 -6.19 17.09
C ARG A 105 5.30 -6.81 17.54
N ASN A 106 4.65 -7.58 16.67
CA ASN A 106 3.38 -8.23 17.01
C ASN A 106 3.55 -9.32 18.09
N ALA A 107 4.69 -10.00 18.13
CA ALA A 107 5.00 -10.97 19.18
C ALA A 107 5.23 -10.29 20.54
N GLY A 108 5.89 -9.12 20.56
CA GLY A 108 6.05 -8.31 21.76
C GLY A 108 4.73 -7.75 22.29
N ALA A 109 3.87 -7.25 21.40
CA ALA A 109 2.55 -6.72 21.77
C ALA A 109 1.64 -7.77 22.42
N ARG A 110 1.73 -9.04 22.01
CA ARG A 110 0.97 -10.13 22.66
C ARG A 110 1.40 -10.37 24.10
N ARG A 111 2.70 -10.34 24.39
CA ARG A 111 3.20 -10.60 25.75
C ARG A 111 2.75 -9.55 26.75
N GLN A 112 2.73 -8.27 26.35
CA GLN A 112 2.27 -7.18 27.21
C GLN A 112 0.79 -7.30 27.56
N ASN A 113 -0.05 -7.66 26.57
CA ASN A 113 -1.49 -7.78 26.75
C ASN A 113 -1.88 -8.94 27.69
N ASP A 114 -1.10 -10.04 27.69
CA ASP A 114 -1.31 -11.18 28.59
C ASP A 114 -0.90 -10.85 30.05
N SER A 115 0.11 -9.99 30.25
CA SER A 115 0.50 -9.51 31.59
C SER A 115 -0.48 -8.49 32.17
N ASP A 116 -1.02 -7.58 31.34
CA ASP A 116 -1.95 -6.54 31.80
C ASP A 116 -3.34 -7.15 32.16
N ALA A 117 -3.75 -8.23 31.49
CA ALA A 117 -4.99 -8.94 31.80
C ALA A 117 -4.94 -9.73 33.13
N GLY A 118 -3.75 -10.09 33.62
CA GLY A 118 -3.54 -10.82 34.87
C GLY A 118 -3.58 -9.94 36.13
N ASP A 119 -3.55 -8.62 35.99
CA ASP A 119 -3.50 -7.67 37.12
C ASP A 119 -4.89 -7.09 37.48
N THR A 120 -5.89 -7.26 36.62
CA THR A 120 -7.26 -6.72 36.81
C THR A 120 -8.19 -7.56 37.71
N ASP A 121 -7.73 -8.67 38.30
CA ASP A 121 -8.57 -9.58 39.12
C ASP A 121 -8.21 -9.54 40.63
N ARG A 122 -7.68 -8.42 41.12
CA ARG A 122 -7.51 -8.15 42.56
C ARG A 122 -8.13 -6.79 42.93
N GLY A 123 -9.43 -6.79 43.18
CA GLY A 123 -10.17 -5.64 43.70
C GLY A 123 -11.45 -6.08 44.38
#